data_AF-A0A958AMS6-F1
#
_entry.id   AF-A0A958AMS6-F1
#
_cell.length_a   1.000
_cell.length_b   1.000
_cell.length_c   1.000
_cell.angle_alpha   90.00
_cell.angle_beta   90.00
_cell.angle_gamma   90.00
#
_symmetry.space_group_name_H-M   'P 1'
#
loop_
_entity.id
_entity.type
_entity.pdbx_description
1 polymer ?
#
loop_
_entity_poly.entity_id
_entity_poly.type
_entity_poly.pdbx_seq_one_letter_code
_entity_poly.pdbx_strand_id
1 'polypeptide(L)' 'DGTALTAVTYRPADGWPVSAAGLGDSATLFNFDGDPNLGSSWRASSELYGSPGRDDREAGE' A
#
# COMPACT_ATOMS: atom_id res chain seq x y z
N ASP A 1 -0.97 -22.40 -19.49
CA ASP A 1 -0.62 -20.98 -19.66
C ASP A 1 -1.34 -20.12 -18.64
N GLY A 2 -0.68 -19.10 -18.12
CA GLY A 2 -1.24 -18.18 -17.12
C GLY A 2 -1.51 -16.81 -17.73
N THR A 3 -2.53 -16.11 -17.21
CA THR A 3 -2.89 -14.74 -17.60
C THR A 3 -2.73 -13.82 -16.41
N ALA A 4 -2.10 -12.66 -16.61
CA ALA A 4 -2.04 -11.63 -15.58
C ALA A 4 -3.45 -11.06 -15.31
N LEU A 5 -3.92 -11.16 -14.07
CA LEU A 5 -5.22 -10.62 -13.66
C LEU A 5 -5.12 -9.17 -13.19
N THR A 6 -3.98 -8.76 -12.62
CA THR A 6 -3.75 -7.39 -12.15
C THR A 6 -2.25 -7.06 -12.18
N ALA A 7 -1.93 -5.79 -12.34
CA ALA A 7 -0.58 -5.25 -12.26
C ALA A 7 -0.64 -3.84 -11.64
N VAL A 8 0.35 -3.53 -10.81
CA VAL A 8 0.47 -2.24 -10.13
C VAL A 8 1.87 -1.68 -10.37
N THR A 9 1.95 -0.43 -10.80
CA THR A 9 3.22 0.29 -10.95
C THR A 9 3.41 1.26 -9.78
N TYR A 10 4.35 0.95 -8.89
CA TYR A 10 4.71 1.83 -7.78
C TYR A 10 5.72 2.90 -8.20
N ARG A 11 5.69 4.05 -7.54
CA ARG A 11 6.67 5.14 -7.73
C ARG A 11 7.19 5.64 -6.38
N PRO A 12 8.48 5.97 -6.27
CA PRO A 12 8.97 6.78 -5.16
C PRO A 12 8.44 8.21 -5.33
N ALA A 13 7.79 8.76 -4.30
CA ALA A 13 7.05 10.02 -4.35
C ALA A 13 5.78 9.96 -5.24
N ASP A 14 5.11 11.10 -5.50
CA ASP A 14 3.81 11.20 -6.19
C ASP A 14 2.62 10.59 -5.43
N GLY A 15 2.51 10.91 -4.13
CA GLY A 15 1.39 10.49 -3.28
C GLY A 15 1.53 9.09 -2.69
N TRP A 16 2.55 8.33 -3.10
CA TRP A 16 2.88 7.05 -2.48
C TRP A 16 3.41 7.25 -1.06
N PRO A 17 3.11 6.34 -0.12
CA PRO A 17 3.53 6.46 1.28
C PRO A 17 5.06 6.45 1.41
N VAL A 18 5.64 7.57 1.84
CA VAL A 18 7.09 7.76 1.94
C VAL A 18 7.73 6.78 2.92
N SER A 19 7.08 6.48 4.05
CA SER A 19 7.65 5.56 5.04
C SER A 19 7.69 4.11 4.57
N ALA A 20 6.86 3.75 3.58
CA ALA A 20 6.95 2.45 2.91
C ALA A 20 8.12 2.35 1.92
N ALA A 21 8.78 3.47 1.58
CA ALA A 21 9.93 3.49 0.68
C ALA A 21 11.26 3.14 1.39
N GLY A 22 11.20 2.36 2.48
CA GLY A 22 12.38 1.86 3.19
C GLY A 22 12.53 2.32 4.64
N LEU A 23 11.54 3.00 5.23
CA LEU A 23 11.55 3.34 6.66
C LEU A 23 10.91 2.26 7.53
N GLY A 24 10.34 1.22 6.93
CA GLY A 24 9.91 -0.01 7.61
C GLY A 24 8.42 -0.29 7.54
N ASP A 25 7.59 0.71 7.24
CA ASP A 25 6.15 0.49 7.04
C ASP A 25 5.91 -0.29 5.74
N SER A 26 4.81 -1.04 5.68
CA SER A 26 4.33 -1.62 4.42
C SER A 26 3.44 -0.64 3.66
N ALA A 27 3.35 -0.77 2.34
CA ALA A 27 2.35 -0.07 1.54
C ALA A 27 1.04 -0.87 1.53
N THR A 28 -0.05 -0.26 1.99
CA THR A 28 -1.37 -0.88 2.09
C THR A 28 -2.35 -0.19 1.15
N LEU A 29 -3.07 -0.94 0.32
CA LEU A 29 -4.17 -0.43 -0.49
C LEU A 29 -5.36 -0.13 0.43
N PHE A 30 -5.85 1.10 0.45
CA PHE A 30 -7.00 1.49 1.28
C PHE A 30 -8.21 1.96 0.44
N ASN A 31 -7.97 2.47 -0.76
CA ASN A 31 -9.03 2.89 -1.68
C ASN A 31 -9.25 1.80 -2.74
N PHE A 32 -10.17 0.88 -2.46
CA PHE A 32 -10.47 -0.26 -3.34
C PHE A 32 -11.23 0.12 -4.62
N ASP A 33 -11.88 1.29 -4.64
CA ASP A 33 -12.58 1.83 -5.80
C ASP A 33 -11.69 2.73 -6.67
N GLY A 34 -10.47 3.03 -6.21
CA GLY A 34 -9.51 3.90 -6.88
C GLY A 34 -8.63 3.19 -7.91
N ASP A 35 -7.81 3.96 -8.64
CA ASP A 35 -6.77 3.40 -9.51
C ASP A 35 -5.59 2.95 -8.65
N PRO A 36 -5.25 1.64 -8.59
CA PRO A 36 -4.13 1.15 -7.79
C PRO A 36 -2.76 1.61 -8.32
N ASN A 37 -2.69 2.23 -9.51
CA ASN A 37 -1.45 2.84 -10.01
C ASN A 37 -1.21 4.27 -9.49
N LEU A 38 -2.18 4.86 -8.78
CA LEU A 38 -2.05 6.19 -8.18
C LEU A 38 -1.72 6.05 -6.69
N GLY A 39 -0.72 6.81 -6.23
CA GLY A 39 -0.31 6.80 -4.82
C GLY A 39 -1.42 7.16 -3.85
N SER A 40 -2.41 7.96 -4.29
CA SER A 40 -3.60 8.31 -3.52
C SER A 40 -4.51 7.12 -3.15
N SER A 41 -4.30 5.95 -3.75
CA SER A 41 -5.00 4.72 -3.38
C SER A 41 -4.30 3.93 -2.27
N TRP A 42 -3.11 4.36 -1.88
CA TRP A 42 -2.22 3.66 -0.94
C TRP A 42 -1.95 4.50 0.30
N ARG A 43 -1.73 3.83 1.42
CA ARG A 43 -1.26 4.43 2.67
C ARG A 43 -0.11 3.62 3.24
N ALA A 44 0.61 4.23 4.18
CA ALA A 44 1.53 3.48 5.02
C ALA A 44 0.71 2.62 5.98
N SER A 45 1.19 1.41 6.26
CA SER A 45 0.64 0.59 7.32
C SER A 45 0.73 1.31 8.67
N SER A 46 -0.23 1.05 9.55
CA SER A 46 -0.18 1.54 10.94
C SER A 46 0.78 0.73 11.81
N GLU A 47 1.18 -0.47 11.36
CA GLU A 47 2.11 -1.36 12.04
C GLU A 47 3.49 -1.28 11.37
N LEU A 48 4.53 -0.97 12.15
CA LEU A 48 5.91 -1.07 11.67
C LEU A 48 6.18 -2.51 11.24
N TYR A 49 6.73 -2.70 10.03
CA TYR A 49 6.90 -3.99 9.34
C TYR A 49 5.61 -4.63 8.80
N GLY A 50 4.49 -3.93 8.83
CA GLY A 50 3.20 -4.39 8.33
C GLY A 50 2.50 -5.40 9.24
N SER A 51 1.38 -5.93 8.76
CA SER A 51 0.45 -6.79 9.50
C SER A 51 0.19 -8.15 8.80
N PRO A 52 1.23 -8.92 8.40
CA PRO A 52 1.04 -10.14 7.61
C PRO A 52 0.12 -11.15 8.32
N GLY A 53 -0.91 -11.60 7.59
CA GLY A 53 -1.92 -12.54 8.10
C GLY A 53 -3.04 -11.89 8.92
N ARG A 54 -3.08 -10.54 9.00
CA ARG A 54 -4.17 -9.77 9.62
C ARG A 54 -4.54 -8.59 8.72
N ASP A 55 -5.69 -7.99 8.98
CA ASP A 55 -6.04 -6.71 8.36
C ASP A 55 -5.20 -5.59 8.96
N ASP A 56 -4.77 -4.67 8.10
CA ASP A 56 -4.04 -3.48 8.48
C ASP A 56 -5.01 -2.44 9.02
N ARG A 57 -4.96 -2.20 10.33
CA ARG A 57 -5.85 -1.24 10.99
C ARG A 57 -5.51 0.20 10.62
N GLU A 58 -6.43 1.12 10.85
CA GLU A 58 -6.07 2.54 10.76
C GLU A 58 -5.33 2.95 12.02
N ALA A 59 -4.39 3.89 11.89
CA ALA A 59 -3.62 4.36 13.04
C ALA A 59 -4.55 5.12 14.00
N GLY A 60 -4.78 4.57 15.19
CA GLY A 60 -5.57 5.20 16.25
C GLY A 60 -6.82 4.43 16.71
N GLU A 61 -7.09 3.24 16.15
CA GLU A 61 -8.03 2.25 16.70
C GLU A 61 -7.39 1.37 17.78
#